data_AF-A0A7L4ER56-F1
#
_entry.id   AF-A0A7L4ER56-F1
#
_cell.length_a   1.000
_cell.length_b   1.000
_cell.length_c   1.000
_cell.angle_alpha   90.00
_cell.angle_beta   90.00
_cell.angle_gamma   90.00
#
_symmetry.space_group_name_H-M   'P 1'
#
loop_
_entity.id
_entity.type
_entity.pdbx_description
1 polymer ?
#
loop_
_entity_poly.entity_id
_entity_poly.type
_entity_poly.pdbx_seq_one_letter_code
_entity_poly.pdbx_strand_id
1 'polypeptide(L)'
;MVYGLDQAKMNCDRVFNVFCLYGNVEKVKFMKSKPGAAMVEMADGVLVSLPVSPVHISPVHISPQHAIMPGQSYGLEDGSCSYKDFSGSRNNRFSTPEQAAKNRIQHPSNVLHFFNAPLDVTEDNFYEV
;
A
#
# COMPACT_ATOMS: atom_id res chain seq x y z
N MET A 1 -8.59 -7.22 1.90
CA MET A 1 -8.99 -7.20 0.47
C MET A 1 -9.55 -5.84 0.15
N VAL A 2 -9.05 -5.23 -0.90
CA VAL A 2 -9.28 -3.84 -1.30
C VAL A 2 -9.98 -3.87 -2.65
N TYR A 3 -11.00 -3.03 -2.82
CA TYR A 3 -11.78 -2.93 -4.06
C TYR A 3 -11.82 -1.47 -4.53
N GLY A 4 -12.14 -1.25 -5.81
CA GLY A 4 -12.24 0.08 -6.39
C GLY A 4 -10.89 0.64 -6.86
N LEU A 5 -9.90 -0.22 -7.06
CA LEU A 5 -8.60 0.19 -7.59
C LEU A 5 -8.68 0.41 -9.10
N ASP A 6 -8.18 1.54 -9.58
CA ASP A 6 -8.01 1.82 -11.00
C ASP A 6 -6.89 0.94 -11.57
N GLN A 7 -7.21 0.00 -12.46
CA GLN A 7 -6.24 -0.99 -12.98
C GLN A 7 -5.15 -0.37 -13.85
N ALA A 8 -5.46 0.71 -14.56
CA ALA A 8 -4.49 1.40 -15.40
C ALA A 8 -3.49 2.21 -14.57
N LYS A 9 -3.87 2.55 -13.33
CA LYS A 9 -3.09 3.41 -12.43
C LYS A 9 -2.60 2.71 -11.18
N MET A 10 -3.02 1.51 -10.85
CA MET A 10 -2.63 0.85 -9.60
C MET A 10 -1.83 -0.42 -9.88
N ASN A 11 -0.67 -0.51 -9.24
CA ASN A 11 0.18 -1.68 -9.22
C ASN A 11 0.55 -2.04 -7.77
N CYS A 12 1.32 -3.11 -7.57
CA CYS A 12 1.70 -3.58 -6.24
C CYS A 12 2.43 -2.51 -5.43
N ASP A 13 3.31 -1.73 -6.06
CA ASP A 13 4.09 -0.67 -5.41
C ASP A 13 3.21 0.52 -4.99
N ARG A 14 2.25 0.94 -5.83
CA ARG A 14 1.30 2.01 -5.50
C ARG A 14 0.37 1.60 -4.37
N VAL A 15 -0.07 0.35 -4.35
CA VAL A 15 -0.81 -0.21 -3.21
C VAL A 15 0.07 -0.20 -1.95
N PHE A 16 1.31 -0.69 -2.02
CA PHE A 16 2.25 -0.63 -0.90
C PHE A 16 2.41 0.80 -0.35
N ASN A 17 2.59 1.81 -1.20
CA ASN A 17 2.78 3.20 -0.79
C ASN A 17 1.60 3.79 0.00
N VAL A 18 0.38 3.30 -0.26
CA VAL A 18 -0.82 3.72 0.50
C VAL A 18 -0.93 2.96 1.81
N PHE A 19 -0.75 1.64 1.79
CA PHE A 19 -0.97 0.79 2.96
C PHE A 19 0.17 0.84 3.98
N CYS A 20 1.40 1.16 3.55
CA CYS A 20 2.57 1.26 4.45
C CYS A 20 2.47 2.42 5.46
N LEU A 21 1.54 3.36 5.25
CA LEU A 21 1.20 4.43 6.20
C LEU A 21 0.53 3.91 7.47
N TYR A 22 -0.10 2.74 7.39
CA TYR A 22 -0.99 2.24 8.42
C TYR A 22 -0.55 0.91 9.03
N GLY A 23 0.52 0.30 8.51
CA GLY A 23 1.10 -0.92 9.03
C GLY A 23 2.18 -1.45 8.10
N ASN A 24 2.85 -2.52 8.53
CA ASN A 24 3.81 -3.22 7.68
C ASN A 24 3.07 -4.07 6.66
N VAL A 25 3.40 -3.88 5.39
CA VAL A 25 2.84 -4.65 4.28
C VAL A 25 3.80 -5.81 4.00
N GLU A 26 3.27 -7.03 4.06
CA GLU A 26 4.02 -8.26 3.77
C GLU A 26 3.89 -8.64 2.30
N LYS A 27 2.66 -8.67 1.77
CA LYS A 27 2.39 -9.11 0.40
C LYS A 27 1.24 -8.35 -0.22
N VAL A 28 1.34 -8.09 -1.52
CA VAL A 28 0.25 -7.53 -2.34
C VAL A 28 -0.03 -8.46 -3.50
N LYS A 29 -1.31 -8.71 -3.80
CA LYS A 29 -1.73 -9.52 -4.94
C LYS A 29 -3.01 -9.01 -5.60
N PHE A 30 -2.94 -8.66 -6.87
CA PHE A 30 -4.10 -8.37 -7.70
C PHE A 30 -4.82 -9.65 -8.12
N MET A 31 -6.16 -9.61 -8.11
CA MET A 31 -6.96 -10.77 -8.48
C MET A 31 -7.23 -10.81 -9.97
N LYS A 32 -6.96 -11.95 -10.61
CA LYS A 32 -7.28 -12.15 -12.04
C LYS A 32 -8.79 -12.24 -12.30
N SER A 33 -9.54 -12.82 -11.35
CA SER A 33 -10.99 -13.01 -11.46
C SER A 33 -11.81 -11.77 -11.10
N LYS A 34 -11.21 -10.79 -10.43
CA LYS A 34 -11.87 -9.56 -9.96
C LYS A 34 -11.03 -8.34 -10.34
N PRO A 35 -11.26 -7.80 -11.54
CA PRO A 35 -10.60 -6.58 -12.01
C PRO A 35 -10.83 -5.43 -11.01
N GLY A 36 -9.77 -4.69 -10.67
CA GLY A 36 -9.84 -3.58 -9.70
C GLY A 36 -9.87 -3.99 -8.23
N ALA A 37 -9.55 -5.26 -7.93
CA ALA A 37 -9.40 -5.76 -6.57
C ALA A 37 -7.99 -6.28 -6.28
N ALA A 38 -7.49 -5.97 -5.08
CA ALA A 38 -6.20 -6.45 -4.59
C ALA A 38 -6.33 -7.03 -3.16
N MET A 39 -5.56 -8.06 -2.88
CA MET A 39 -5.32 -8.58 -1.55
C MET A 39 -4.04 -7.96 -1.00
N VAL A 40 -4.09 -7.54 0.25
CA VAL A 40 -2.94 -6.98 0.98
C VAL A 40 -2.84 -7.77 2.28
N GLU A 41 -1.68 -8.38 2.50
CA GLU A 41 -1.30 -9.06 3.73
C GLU A 41 -0.49 -8.09 4.58
N MET A 42 -0.92 -7.86 5.82
CA MET A 42 -0.28 -6.95 6.76
C MET A 42 0.35 -7.76 7.89
N ALA A 43 1.53 -7.36 8.37
CA ALA A 43 2.21 -8.05 9.47
C ALA A 43 1.54 -7.79 10.83
N ASP A 44 0.97 -6.59 11.03
CA ASP A 44 0.36 -6.18 12.28
C ASP A 44 -0.99 -5.48 12.04
N GLY A 45 -2.00 -5.86 12.83
CA GLY A 45 -3.43 -5.75 12.51
C GLY A 45 -4.11 -4.43 12.86
N VAL A 46 -3.39 -3.30 12.93
CA VAL A 46 -4.01 -2.01 13.31
C VAL A 46 -4.99 -1.47 12.25
N LEU A 47 -4.89 -1.97 11.01
CA LEU A 47 -5.77 -1.59 9.90
C LEU A 47 -7.12 -2.32 9.82
N VAL A 48 -7.35 -3.34 10.65
CA VAL A 48 -8.59 -4.12 10.61
C VAL A 48 -9.82 -3.28 10.97
N SER A 49 -9.64 -2.15 11.65
CA SER A 49 -10.74 -1.35 12.22
C SER A 49 -10.85 0.09 11.71
N LEU A 50 -9.90 0.61 10.93
CA LEU A 50 -10.00 1.97 10.41
C LEU A 50 -10.74 1.99 9.06
N PRO A 51 -11.84 2.76 8.93
CA PRO A 51 -12.44 3.03 7.63
C PRO A 51 -11.47 3.90 6.82
N VAL A 52 -10.70 3.27 5.93
CA VAL A 52 -9.89 3.99 4.94
C VAL A 52 -10.87 4.56 3.91
N SER A 53 -11.42 5.74 4.15
CA SER A 53 -12.22 6.48 3.16
C SER A 53 -11.99 7.97 3.34
N PRO A 54 -11.41 8.63 2.31
CA PRO A 54 -12.26 9.45 1.44
C PRO A 54 -11.94 9.40 -0.06
N VAL A 55 -11.19 8.41 -0.58
CA VAL A 55 -10.90 8.32 -2.04
C VAL A 55 -11.20 6.92 -2.54
N HIS A 56 -12.37 6.66 -3.13
CA HIS A 56 -12.75 5.54 -4.03
C HIS A 56 -12.33 4.08 -3.71
N ILE A 57 -11.57 3.79 -2.66
CA ILE A 57 -11.25 2.46 -2.17
C ILE A 57 -12.36 2.06 -1.20
N SER A 58 -13.13 1.04 -1.58
CA SER A 58 -14.16 0.46 -0.71
C SER A 58 -13.55 -0.05 0.59
N PRO A 59 -14.33 -0.20 1.68
CA PRO A 59 -13.83 -0.73 2.94
C PRO A 59 -12.96 -1.97 2.73
N VAL A 60 -11.84 -2.03 3.44
CA VAL A 60 -10.91 -3.16 3.37
C VAL A 60 -11.62 -4.36 3.99
N HIS A 61 -12.07 -5.31 3.17
CA HIS A 61 -12.69 -6.54 3.67
C HIS A 61 -11.59 -7.53 4.07
N ILE A 62 -11.58 -7.98 5.31
CA ILE A 62 -10.65 -9.00 5.77
C ILE A 62 -11.09 -10.32 5.15
N SER A 63 -10.26 -10.87 4.26
CA SER A 63 -10.54 -12.17 3.66
C SER A 63 -10.20 -13.26 4.68
N PRO A 64 -11.00 -14.35 4.80
CA PRO A 64 -10.65 -15.50 5.65
C PRO A 64 -9.45 -16.31 5.14
N GLN A 65 -8.85 -15.92 4.01
CA GLN A 65 -7.61 -16.54 3.50
C GLN A 65 -6.43 -16.20 4.43
N HIS A 66 -5.92 -17.25 5.06
CA HIS A 66 -4.86 -17.20 6.08
C HIS A 66 -3.51 -16.67 5.56
N ALA A 67 -3.28 -16.72 4.24
CA ALA A 67 -2.08 -16.17 3.61
C ALA A 67 -2.27 -15.92 2.11
N ILE A 68 -1.61 -14.89 1.58
CA ILE A 68 -1.51 -14.67 0.13
C ILE A 68 -0.45 -15.61 -0.46
N MET A 69 -0.89 -16.52 -1.34
CA MET A 69 0.02 -17.40 -2.07
C MET A 69 0.50 -16.77 -3.39
N PRO A 70 1.77 -16.96 -3.79
CA PRO A 70 2.33 -16.38 -5.02
C PRO A 70 1.77 -17.00 -6.32
N GLY A 71 1.15 -18.18 -6.26
CA GLY A 71 0.66 -18.91 -7.44
C GLY A 71 -0.33 -18.11 -8.29
N GLN A 72 -0.26 -18.30 -9.62
CA GLN A 72 -1.09 -17.61 -10.61
C GLN A 72 -0.92 -16.07 -10.66
N SER A 73 0.30 -15.59 -10.45
CA SER A 73 0.64 -14.21 -10.80
C SER A 73 0.59 -13.99 -12.31
N TYR A 74 0.33 -12.76 -12.73
CA TYR A 74 0.28 -12.34 -14.12
C TYR A 74 0.92 -10.95 -14.27
N GLY A 75 1.22 -10.53 -15.50
CA GLY A 75 1.70 -9.18 -15.78
C GLY A 75 0.56 -8.17 -15.74
N LEU A 76 0.77 -7.06 -15.03
CA LEU A 76 -0.10 -5.88 -15.09
C LEU A 76 0.20 -5.07 -16.36
N GLU A 77 -0.65 -4.09 -16.67
CA GLU A 77 -0.54 -3.27 -17.90
C GLU A 77 0.75 -2.45 -17.97
N ASP A 78 1.32 -2.09 -16.81
CA ASP A 78 2.60 -1.39 -16.70
C ASP A 78 3.83 -2.31 -16.78
N GLY A 79 3.61 -3.61 -17.05
CA GLY A 79 4.66 -4.64 -17.10
C GLY A 79 5.09 -5.16 -15.73
N SER A 80 4.53 -4.65 -14.63
CA SER A 80 4.85 -5.12 -13.28
C SER A 80 4.12 -6.43 -12.94
N CYS A 81 4.59 -7.14 -11.91
CA CYS A 81 3.97 -8.39 -11.47
C CYS A 81 2.70 -8.09 -10.65
N SER A 82 1.62 -8.83 -10.90
CA SER A 82 0.38 -8.78 -10.12
C SER A 82 0.52 -9.28 -8.68
N TYR A 83 1.68 -9.83 -8.32
CA TYR A 83 2.04 -10.26 -6.97
C TYR A 83 3.42 -9.71 -6.62
N LYS A 84 3.56 -9.16 -5.41
CA LYS A 84 4.85 -8.72 -4.88
C LYS A 84 4.94 -8.95 -3.38
N ASP A 85 6.12 -9.42 -2.96
CA ASP A 85 6.47 -9.60 -1.55
C ASP A 85 7.26 -8.37 -1.06
N PHE A 86 6.84 -7.84 0.07
CA PHE A 86 7.35 -6.65 0.73
C PHE A 86 7.81 -6.92 2.18
N SER A 87 7.83 -8.18 2.63
CA SER A 87 8.27 -8.56 3.98
C SER A 87 9.66 -8.01 4.34
N GLY A 88 10.59 -8.01 3.38
CA GLY A 88 11.93 -7.45 3.50
C GLY A 88 12.08 -5.97 3.14
N SER A 89 10.97 -5.24 2.92
CA SER A 89 11.01 -3.85 2.49
C SER A 89 11.53 -2.93 3.58
N ARG A 90 12.59 -2.17 3.30
CA ARG A 90 13.11 -1.12 4.20
C ARG A 90 12.14 0.05 4.38
N ASN A 91 11.13 0.16 3.51
CA ASN A 91 10.12 1.21 3.55
C ASN A 91 8.93 0.87 4.46
N ASN A 92 8.94 -0.32 5.09
CA ASN A 92 7.99 -0.66 6.15
C ASN A 92 8.29 0.18 7.40
N ARG A 93 7.26 0.85 7.93
CA ARG A 93 7.41 1.92 8.94
C ARG A 93 7.21 1.47 10.38
N PHE A 94 6.73 0.24 10.58
CA PHE A 94 6.32 -0.31 11.87
C PHE A 94 7.17 -1.51 12.31
N SER A 95 8.33 -1.73 11.68
CA SER A 95 9.18 -2.92 11.90
C SER A 95 9.81 -3.01 13.28
N THR A 96 9.86 -1.91 14.03
CA THR A 96 10.31 -1.88 15.43
C THR A 96 9.37 -1.02 16.26
N PRO A 97 9.20 -1.27 17.57
CA PRO A 97 8.34 -0.47 18.44
C PRO A 97 8.69 1.02 18.41
N GLU A 98 9.99 1.35 18.35
CA GLU A 98 10.48 2.73 18.30
C GLU A 98 10.14 3.44 16.99
N GLN A 99 10.17 2.73 15.86
CA GLN A 99 9.72 3.27 14.58
C GLN A 99 8.20 3.40 14.54
N ALA A 100 7.47 2.38 14.99
CA ALA A 100 6.01 2.40 15.07
C ALA A 100 5.50 3.59 15.91
N ALA A 101 6.13 3.88 17.05
CA ALA A 101 5.75 4.99 17.92
C ALA A 101 5.87 6.38 17.27
N LYS A 102 6.71 6.53 16.23
CA LYS A 102 6.87 7.78 15.47
C LYS A 102 5.78 7.93 14.39
N ASN A 103 5.14 6.85 13.99
CA ASN A 103 4.11 6.85 12.95
C ASN A 103 2.74 7.06 13.57
N ARG A 104 2.23 8.30 13.49
CA ARG A 104 0.84 8.58 13.82
C ARG A 104 -0.04 8.19 12.64
N ILE A 105 -1.08 7.41 12.89
CA ILE A 105 -2.11 7.16 11.88
C ILE A 105 -2.80 8.49 11.57
N GLN A 106 -2.62 8.98 10.34
CA GLN A 106 -3.22 10.23 9.87
C GLN A 106 -4.47 9.94 9.06
N HIS A 107 -5.48 10.77 9.23
CA HIS A 107 -6.62 10.79 8.32
C HIS A 107 -6.17 11.39 6.97
N PRO A 108 -6.73 10.93 5.84
CA PRO A 108 -6.40 11.50 4.54
C PRO A 108 -6.70 13.00 4.48
N SER A 109 -5.78 13.76 3.91
CA SER A 109 -5.81 15.21 3.80
C SER A 109 -5.31 15.61 2.41
N ASN A 110 -5.63 16.83 1.97
CA ASN A 110 -5.06 17.44 0.77
C ASN A 110 -3.61 17.94 0.98
N VAL A 111 -3.06 17.80 2.18
CA VAL A 111 -1.69 18.16 2.53
C VAL A 111 -0.88 16.90 2.85
N LEU A 112 0.28 16.74 2.21
CA LEU A 112 1.22 15.65 2.46
C LEU A 112 2.46 16.18 3.20
N HIS A 113 2.89 15.45 4.22
CA HIS A 113 4.17 15.69 4.89
C HIS A 113 5.21 14.72 4.34
N PHE A 114 6.26 15.25 3.68
CA PHE A 114 7.33 14.44 3.10
C PHE A 114 8.57 14.44 4.00
N PHE A 115 9.36 13.38 3.88
CA PHE A 115 10.61 13.19 4.62
C PHE A 115 11.67 12.67 3.66
N ASN A 116 12.94 12.77 4.06
CA ASN A 116 14.08 12.19 3.33
C ASN A 116 14.24 12.77 1.90
N ALA A 117 13.89 14.04 1.71
CA ALA A 117 14.26 14.77 0.50
C ALA A 117 15.76 15.16 0.53
N PRO A 118 16.40 15.35 -0.63
CA PRO A 118 17.75 15.91 -0.72
C PRO A 118 17.86 17.26 0.00
N LEU A 119 19.05 17.60 0.49
CA LEU A 119 19.28 18.88 1.21
C LEU A 119 19.09 20.11 0.31
N ASP A 120 19.30 19.91 -0.99
CA ASP A 120 19.21 20.88 -2.08
C ASP A 120 17.84 20.87 -2.79
N VAL A 121 16.83 20.19 -2.22
CA VAL A 121 15.49 20.14 -2.82
C VAL A 121 14.84 21.51 -2.89
N THR A 122 14.27 21.84 -4.05
CA THR A 122 13.47 23.04 -4.28
C THR A 122 12.04 22.69 -4.70
N GLU A 123 11.17 23.69 -4.75
CA GLU A 123 9.79 23.51 -5.22
C GLU A 123 9.72 23.02 -6.67
N ASP A 124 10.60 23.54 -7.54
CA ASP A 124 10.67 23.17 -8.95
C ASP A 124 10.87 21.66 -9.15
N ASN A 125 11.65 21.00 -8.29
CA ASN A 125 11.86 19.56 -8.37
C ASN A 125 10.57 18.75 -8.19
N PHE A 126 9.57 19.29 -7.47
CA PHE A 126 8.29 18.62 -7.26
C PHE A 126 7.31 18.86 -8.41
N TYR A 127 7.51 19.88 -9.24
CA TYR A 127 6.69 20.11 -10.44
C TYR A 127 7.11 19.22 -11.62
N GLU A 128 8.34 18.69 -11.59
CA GLU A 128 8.88 17.81 -12.64
C GLU A 128 8.46 16.32 -12.50
N VAL A 129 7.81 15.95 -11.39
CA VAL A 129 7.43 14.56 -11.03
C VAL A 129 5.98 14.26 -11.36
#